data_AF-A0A2A4Q6N1-F1
#
_entry.id   AF-A0A2A4Q6N1-F1
#
_cell.length_a   1.000
_cell.length_b   1.000
_cell.length_c   1.000
_cell.angle_alpha   90.00
_cell.angle_beta   90.00
_cell.angle_gamma   90.00
#
_symmetry.space_group_name_H-M   'P 1'
#
loop_
_entity.id
_entity.type
_entity.pdbx_description
1 polymer ?
#
loop_
_entity_poly.entity_id
_entity_poly.type
_entity_poly.pdbx_seq_one_letter_code
_entity_poly.pdbx_strand_id
1 'polypeptide(L)'
;MKYKVEHRILTLIQNAVAESKPKPYSFSHNGIKFSHWKFSFREGWKTDFWMATGNIEADNGIDAINEFRTNLFATIPIVAFIGQSYTDYLREPWLVTKTGSNIGVYLYMEDRNPVGLMFMDEHKKALSALSNNLDIPKEFYLYWKDAINSIGYSGKLMLMFSALEALIKNKCGKKDWDKLDLILGTELREYLFAPNKGLRHRLVHGEYLSDLDIKSNYIDEIHKKVMSYFNTKILKEDLLNIDVKNPQRHLYGNKEGGMVFLERLGEKDLTLRNALKEYEGKDIVSSTKNFGIIRDGEVKKAF
;
A
#
# COMPACT_ATOMS: atom_id res chain seq x y z
N MET A 1 -11.81 25.12 0.45
CA MET A 1 -12.91 24.69 -0.46
C MET A 1 -13.52 23.39 0.06
N LYS A 2 -14.77 23.06 -0.26
CA LYS A 2 -15.42 21.83 0.27
C LYS A 2 -15.38 20.69 -0.74
N TYR A 3 -14.84 19.54 -0.33
CA TYR A 3 -14.72 18.33 -1.11
C TYR A 3 -15.52 17.20 -0.48
N LYS A 4 -16.15 16.36 -1.30
CA LYS A 4 -16.68 15.06 -0.89
C LYS A 4 -15.66 13.99 -1.22
N VAL A 5 -15.30 13.21 -0.22
CA VAL A 5 -14.37 12.08 -0.35
C VAL A 5 -15.13 10.78 -0.10
N GLU A 6 -14.96 9.82 -1.01
CA GLU A 6 -15.51 8.47 -0.91
C GLU A 6 -14.36 7.46 -1.02
N HIS A 7 -14.31 6.46 -0.15
CA HIS A 7 -13.21 5.49 -0.10
C HIS A 7 -13.75 4.08 0.15
N ARG A 8 -13.32 3.11 -0.67
CA ARG A 8 -13.60 1.70 -0.44
C ARG A 8 -12.72 1.18 0.70
N ILE A 9 -13.29 0.38 1.59
CA ILE A 9 -12.56 -0.36 2.62
C ILE A 9 -12.90 -1.83 2.43
N LEU A 10 -11.89 -2.66 2.16
CA LEU A 10 -12.02 -4.11 2.09
C LEU A 10 -11.91 -4.68 3.51
N THR A 11 -12.93 -5.40 3.95
CA THR A 11 -12.97 -5.97 5.29
C THR A 11 -13.94 -7.15 5.38
N LEU A 12 -13.58 -8.16 6.18
CA LEU A 12 -14.50 -9.27 6.50
C LEU A 12 -15.47 -8.90 7.64
N ILE A 13 -15.34 -7.70 8.23
CA ILE A 13 -16.26 -7.23 9.26
C ILE A 13 -17.57 -6.84 8.58
N GLN A 14 -18.68 -7.37 9.05
CA GLN A 14 -20.00 -6.90 8.64
C GLN A 14 -20.38 -5.70 9.52
N ASN A 15 -20.54 -4.52 8.91
CA ASN A 15 -21.16 -3.36 9.55
C ASN A 15 -22.64 -3.67 9.82
N ALA A 16 -22.91 -4.11 11.05
CA ALA A 16 -24.25 -4.40 11.55
C ALA A 16 -24.75 -3.33 12.54
N VAL A 17 -24.18 -2.12 12.51
CA VAL A 17 -24.61 -1.02 13.38
C VAL A 17 -25.91 -0.41 12.82
N ALA A 18 -27.04 -0.68 13.50
CA ALA A 18 -28.35 -0.24 13.03
C ALA A 18 -28.55 1.25 13.31
N GLU A 19 -28.78 2.08 12.28
CA GLU A 19 -29.24 3.46 12.49
C GLU A 19 -30.76 3.48 12.80
N SER A 20 -31.57 2.85 11.94
CA SER A 20 -33.01 2.60 12.12
C SER A 20 -33.53 1.80 10.91
N LYS A 21 -34.63 1.06 11.01
CA LYS A 21 -35.38 0.65 9.80
C LYS A 21 -36.09 1.91 9.28
N PRO A 22 -35.78 2.47 8.08
CA PRO A 22 -35.37 1.80 6.84
C PRO A 22 -33.92 2.06 6.35
N LYS A 23 -33.06 2.66 7.16
CA LYS A 23 -31.68 3.00 6.76
C LYS A 23 -30.79 1.75 6.76
N PRO A 24 -29.85 1.63 5.80
CA PRO A 24 -28.88 0.54 5.82
C PRO A 24 -27.97 0.67 7.04
N TYR A 25 -27.48 -0.47 7.52
CA TYR A 25 -26.52 -0.53 8.61
C TYR A 25 -25.30 0.37 8.32
N SER A 26 -25.08 1.33 9.22
CA SER A 26 -24.03 2.34 9.12
C SER A 26 -23.75 2.98 10.47
N PHE A 27 -22.58 3.62 10.57
CA PHE A 27 -22.22 4.45 11.72
C PHE A 27 -21.36 5.63 11.26
N SER A 28 -21.21 6.63 12.11
CA SER A 28 -20.31 7.75 11.85
C SER A 28 -19.28 7.89 12.96
N HIS A 29 -18.05 8.21 12.59
CA HIS A 29 -16.96 8.48 13.54
C HIS A 29 -16.01 9.51 12.90
N ASN A 30 -15.60 10.53 13.66
CA ASN A 30 -14.72 11.61 13.20
C ASN A 30 -15.14 12.25 11.87
N GLY A 31 -16.44 12.53 11.72
CA GLY A 31 -16.98 13.16 10.50
C GLY A 31 -17.04 12.24 9.27
N ILE A 32 -16.64 10.97 9.39
CA ILE A 32 -16.73 9.96 8.34
C ILE A 32 -17.91 9.04 8.61
N LYS A 33 -18.79 8.89 7.62
CA LYS A 33 -19.85 7.87 7.62
C LYS A 33 -19.32 6.58 7.00
N PHE A 34 -19.46 5.49 7.72
CA PHE A 34 -19.15 4.13 7.27
C PHE A 34 -20.45 3.38 7.01
N SER A 35 -20.58 2.80 5.83
CA SER A 35 -21.77 2.04 5.44
C SER A 35 -21.39 0.82 4.62
N HIS A 36 -22.22 -0.21 4.62
CA HIS A 36 -21.98 -1.33 3.71
C HIS A 36 -22.17 -0.93 2.25
N TRP A 37 -21.32 -1.48 1.39
CA TRP A 37 -21.47 -1.32 -0.04
C TRP A 37 -22.80 -1.87 -0.55
N LYS A 38 -23.11 -3.14 -0.29
CA LYS A 38 -24.34 -3.78 -0.74
C LYS A 38 -24.97 -4.55 0.40
N PHE A 39 -26.03 -3.96 0.96
CA PHE A 39 -26.87 -4.55 1.99
C PHE A 39 -28.33 -4.49 1.56
N SER A 40 -29.07 -5.57 1.77
CA SER A 40 -30.53 -5.55 1.73
C SER A 40 -31.08 -6.37 2.90
N PHE A 41 -32.22 -5.95 3.46
CA PHE A 41 -32.84 -6.69 4.58
C PHE A 41 -33.24 -8.12 4.19
N ARG A 42 -33.47 -8.38 2.89
CA ARG A 42 -33.86 -9.70 2.38
C ARG A 42 -32.66 -10.61 2.13
N GLU A 43 -31.55 -10.07 1.66
CA GLU A 43 -30.42 -10.85 1.14
C GLU A 43 -29.14 -10.69 1.98
N GLY A 44 -29.21 -9.86 3.04
CA GLY A 44 -28.09 -9.58 3.93
C GLY A 44 -26.96 -8.83 3.25
N TRP A 45 -25.73 -9.17 3.66
CA TRP A 45 -24.49 -8.62 3.14
C TRP A 45 -24.03 -9.40 1.91
N LYS A 46 -23.76 -8.70 0.81
CA LYS A 46 -23.38 -9.32 -0.46
C LYS A 46 -21.93 -9.11 -0.86
N THR A 47 -21.16 -8.39 -0.05
CA THR A 47 -19.80 -7.96 -0.37
C THR A 47 -18.98 -7.70 0.89
N ASP A 48 -17.69 -7.99 0.83
CA ASP A 48 -16.70 -7.74 1.90
C ASP A 48 -16.15 -6.32 1.84
N PHE A 49 -17.02 -5.34 1.57
CA PHE A 49 -16.64 -3.95 1.38
C PHE A 49 -17.53 -2.99 2.17
N TRP A 50 -16.87 -2.03 2.80
CA TRP A 50 -17.51 -0.82 3.32
C TRP A 50 -17.20 0.36 2.42
N MET A 51 -18.08 1.34 2.48
CA MET A 51 -17.91 2.66 1.91
C MET A 51 -17.72 3.64 3.06
N ALA A 52 -16.57 4.32 3.08
CA ALA A 52 -16.35 5.49 3.90
C ALA A 52 -16.66 6.75 3.08
N THR A 53 -17.39 7.69 3.67
CA THR A 53 -17.76 8.95 3.02
C THR A 53 -17.66 10.11 3.99
N GLY A 54 -17.06 11.21 3.55
CA GLY A 54 -16.95 12.43 4.36
C GLY A 54 -16.93 13.68 3.49
N ASN A 55 -17.11 14.82 4.15
CA ASN A 55 -16.96 16.13 3.54
C ASN A 55 -15.78 16.82 4.23
N ILE A 56 -14.78 17.24 3.45
CA ILE A 56 -13.52 17.78 3.93
C ILE A 56 -13.33 19.19 3.37
N GLU A 57 -12.84 20.11 4.19
CA GLU A 57 -12.47 21.46 3.76
C GLU A 57 -10.96 21.52 3.56
N ALA A 58 -10.52 21.75 2.32
CA ALA A 58 -9.09 21.79 1.98
C ALA A 58 -8.81 22.77 0.83
N ASP A 59 -7.52 23.02 0.56
CA ASP A 59 -7.05 23.91 -0.50
C ASP A 59 -7.09 23.26 -1.88
N ASN A 60 -7.02 21.92 -1.95
CA ASN A 60 -7.16 21.17 -3.20
C ASN A 60 -7.66 19.73 -2.92
N GLY A 61 -7.93 18.98 -3.98
CA GLY A 61 -8.41 17.60 -3.88
C GLY A 61 -7.44 16.61 -3.23
N ILE A 62 -6.12 16.83 -3.41
CA ILE A 62 -5.08 15.96 -2.85
C ILE A 62 -4.99 16.16 -1.34
N ASP A 63 -5.04 17.40 -0.87
CA ASP A 63 -5.06 17.71 0.55
C ASP A 63 -6.34 17.16 1.20
N ALA A 64 -7.49 17.24 0.52
CA ALA A 64 -8.75 16.67 1.01
C ALA A 64 -8.67 15.15 1.23
N ILE A 65 -8.08 14.38 0.30
CA ILE A 65 -7.92 12.93 0.49
C ILE A 65 -6.88 12.61 1.56
N ASN A 66 -5.80 13.39 1.67
CA ASN A 66 -4.79 13.20 2.71
C ASN A 66 -5.40 13.38 4.10
N GLU A 67 -6.15 14.46 4.32
CA GLU A 67 -6.85 14.70 5.59
C GLU A 67 -7.90 13.61 5.87
N PHE A 68 -8.68 13.22 4.86
CA PHE A 68 -9.62 12.10 5.00
C PHE A 68 -8.94 10.80 5.41
N ARG A 69 -7.76 10.50 4.84
CA ARG A 69 -6.97 9.31 5.18
C ARG A 69 -6.35 9.40 6.56
N THR A 70 -5.99 10.57 7.07
CA THR A 70 -5.59 10.75 8.47
C THR A 70 -6.70 10.31 9.42
N ASN A 71 -7.95 10.70 9.14
CA ASN A 71 -9.11 10.30 9.93
C ASN A 71 -9.39 8.78 9.82
N LEU A 72 -9.21 8.19 8.62
CA LEU A 72 -9.27 6.73 8.46
C LEU A 72 -8.15 6.02 9.21
N PHE A 73 -6.92 6.55 9.19
CA PHE A 73 -5.76 5.98 9.86
C PHE A 73 -5.93 5.95 11.38
N ALA A 74 -6.63 6.92 11.96
CA ALA A 74 -7.01 6.89 13.37
C ALA A 74 -8.12 5.87 13.68
N THR A 75 -9.06 5.66 12.75
CA THR A 75 -10.29 4.89 12.99
C THR A 75 -10.14 3.40 12.67
N ILE A 76 -9.59 3.09 11.50
CA ILE A 76 -9.55 1.73 10.95
C ILE A 76 -8.75 0.75 11.80
N PRO A 77 -7.58 1.09 12.38
CA PRO A 77 -6.87 0.19 13.28
C PRO A 77 -7.71 -0.21 14.51
N ILE A 78 -8.51 0.73 15.05
CA ILE A 78 -9.42 0.45 16.18
C ILE A 78 -10.53 -0.49 15.73
N VAL A 79 -11.12 -0.25 14.54
CA VAL A 79 -12.12 -1.14 13.94
C VAL A 79 -11.56 -2.55 13.72
N ALA A 80 -10.35 -2.67 13.17
CA ALA A 80 -9.68 -3.94 12.95
C ALA A 80 -9.36 -4.67 14.27
N PHE A 81 -8.95 -3.94 15.30
CA PHE A 81 -8.72 -4.48 16.65
C PHE A 81 -10.00 -5.01 17.28
N ILE A 82 -11.09 -4.24 17.25
CA ILE A 82 -12.39 -4.64 17.82
C ILE A 82 -12.98 -5.81 17.03
N GLY A 83 -12.94 -5.74 15.70
CA GLY A 83 -13.52 -6.74 14.81
C GLY A 83 -12.65 -7.98 14.60
N GLN A 84 -11.40 -7.97 15.06
CA GLN A 84 -10.41 -9.06 14.93
C GLN A 84 -10.34 -9.63 13.52
N SER A 85 -10.30 -8.74 12.53
CA SER A 85 -10.54 -9.12 11.15
C SER A 85 -9.73 -8.28 10.18
N TYR A 86 -9.43 -8.90 9.04
CA TYR A 86 -8.73 -8.25 7.95
C TYR A 86 -9.46 -6.96 7.55
N THR A 87 -8.70 -5.87 7.45
CA THR A 87 -9.19 -4.57 7.00
C THR A 87 -8.09 -3.86 6.23
N ASP A 88 -8.35 -3.54 4.97
CA ASP A 88 -7.46 -2.75 4.12
C ASP A 88 -8.23 -1.61 3.45
N TYR A 89 -7.57 -0.46 3.37
CA TYR A 89 -8.04 0.71 2.65
C TYR A 89 -6.90 1.40 1.91
N LEU A 90 -5.63 1.08 2.15
CA LEU A 90 -4.53 1.83 1.55
C LEU A 90 -4.40 1.57 0.06
N ARG A 91 -4.76 0.36 -0.37
CA ARG A 91 -4.76 -0.08 -1.78
C ARG A 91 -6.17 -0.29 -2.30
N GLU A 92 -7.08 0.55 -1.84
CA GLU A 92 -8.48 0.51 -2.25
C GLU A 92 -8.86 1.78 -3.03
N PRO A 93 -9.77 1.66 -4.01
CA PRO A 93 -10.24 2.80 -4.78
C PRO A 93 -10.85 3.90 -3.93
N TRP A 94 -10.65 5.15 -4.36
CA TRP A 94 -11.26 6.33 -3.77
C TRP A 94 -11.59 7.38 -4.83
N LEU A 95 -12.55 8.25 -4.52
CA LEU A 95 -12.96 9.36 -5.36
C LEU A 95 -13.02 10.64 -4.52
N VAL A 96 -12.44 11.72 -5.05
CA VAL A 96 -12.56 13.08 -4.51
C VAL A 96 -13.30 13.95 -5.49
N THR A 97 -14.38 14.59 -5.06
CA THR A 97 -15.16 15.52 -5.87
C THR A 97 -15.27 16.87 -5.16
N LYS A 98 -15.00 17.97 -5.87
CA LYS A 98 -15.28 19.31 -5.34
C LYS A 98 -16.80 19.51 -5.32
N THR A 99 -17.33 20.08 -4.24
CA THR A 99 -18.78 20.30 -4.10
C THR A 99 -19.30 21.14 -5.26
N GLY A 100 -20.33 20.64 -5.97
CA GLY A 100 -20.90 21.30 -7.14
C GLY A 100 -20.13 21.12 -8.45
N SER A 101 -19.00 20.40 -8.43
CA SER A 101 -18.25 20.05 -9.64
C SER A 101 -18.77 18.75 -10.26
N ASN A 102 -18.72 18.68 -11.59
CA ASN A 102 -18.93 17.45 -12.36
C ASN A 102 -17.63 16.66 -12.59
N ILE A 103 -16.51 17.16 -12.05
CA ILE A 103 -15.19 16.55 -12.18
C ILE A 103 -14.75 16.01 -10.82
N GLY A 104 -14.02 14.90 -10.83
CA GLY A 104 -13.43 14.31 -9.63
C GLY A 104 -12.13 13.57 -9.92
N VAL A 105 -11.30 13.44 -8.89
CA VAL A 105 -10.06 12.66 -8.92
C VAL A 105 -10.37 11.25 -8.45
N TYR A 106 -10.13 10.27 -9.31
CA TYR A 106 -10.42 8.87 -9.04
C TYR A 106 -9.13 8.06 -9.01
N LEU A 107 -8.84 7.42 -7.88
CA LEU A 107 -7.88 6.33 -7.83
C LEU A 107 -8.63 5.03 -8.13
N TYR A 108 -8.28 4.40 -9.24
CA TYR A 108 -8.74 3.05 -9.53
C TYR A 108 -7.70 2.04 -9.07
N MET A 109 -8.19 0.88 -8.63
CA MET A 109 -7.37 -0.27 -8.28
C MET A 109 -8.06 -1.52 -8.82
N GLU A 110 -7.31 -2.35 -9.51
CA GLU A 110 -7.77 -3.59 -10.13
C GLU A 110 -6.94 -4.77 -9.64
N ASP A 111 -7.60 -5.89 -9.40
CA ASP A 111 -6.92 -7.14 -9.11
C ASP A 111 -6.36 -7.74 -10.40
N ARG A 112 -5.04 -7.86 -10.45
CA ARG A 112 -4.28 -8.56 -11.47
C ARG A 112 -4.05 -10.00 -11.02
N ASN A 113 -4.29 -10.93 -11.94
CA ASN A 113 -3.85 -12.31 -11.78
C ASN A 113 -2.33 -12.37 -11.55
N PRO A 114 -1.85 -13.30 -10.72
CA PRO A 114 -0.43 -13.56 -10.61
C PRO A 114 0.14 -13.96 -11.97
N VAL A 115 1.24 -13.32 -12.34
CA VAL A 115 1.99 -13.67 -13.56
C VAL A 115 3.14 -14.58 -13.15
N GLY A 116 3.22 -15.75 -13.77
CA GLY A 116 4.33 -16.68 -13.57
C GLY A 116 5.66 -16.04 -13.94
N LEU A 117 6.70 -16.33 -13.16
CA LEU A 117 8.07 -15.92 -13.45
C LEU A 117 8.89 -17.15 -13.83
N MET A 118 9.75 -16.98 -14.83
CA MET A 118 10.70 -18.02 -15.22
C MET A 118 11.98 -17.90 -14.39
N PHE A 119 12.45 -19.03 -13.87
CA PHE A 119 13.74 -19.11 -13.20
C PHE A 119 14.83 -19.36 -14.26
N MET A 120 15.41 -18.27 -14.75
CA MET A 120 16.38 -18.26 -15.85
C MET A 120 17.78 -18.74 -15.42
N ASP A 121 18.67 -18.96 -16.40
CA ASP A 121 20.04 -19.44 -16.18
C ASP A 121 20.86 -18.54 -15.24
N GLU A 122 20.67 -17.22 -15.31
CA GLU A 122 21.28 -16.25 -14.38
C GLU A 122 20.89 -16.53 -12.91
N HIS A 123 19.62 -16.86 -12.66
CA HIS A 123 19.14 -17.22 -11.32
C HIS A 123 19.70 -18.56 -10.85
N LYS A 124 19.84 -19.54 -11.77
CA LYS A 124 20.48 -20.83 -11.47
C LYS A 124 21.96 -20.64 -11.11
N LYS A 125 22.66 -19.77 -11.82
CA LYS A 125 24.05 -19.40 -11.54
C LYS A 125 24.17 -18.71 -10.17
N ALA A 126 23.32 -17.73 -9.89
CA ALA A 126 23.27 -17.07 -8.59
C ALA A 126 22.98 -18.07 -7.45
N LEU A 127 22.00 -18.97 -7.63
CA LEU A 127 21.67 -20.00 -6.64
C LEU A 127 22.87 -20.89 -6.32
N SER A 128 23.60 -21.35 -7.34
CA SER A 128 24.80 -22.17 -7.16
C SER A 128 25.90 -21.42 -6.41
N ALA A 129 26.16 -20.16 -6.74
CA ALA A 129 27.15 -19.34 -6.06
C ALA A 129 26.77 -19.08 -4.58
N LEU A 130 25.51 -18.74 -4.32
CA LEU A 130 25.04 -18.38 -2.98
C LEU A 130 24.89 -19.58 -2.05
N SER A 131 24.49 -20.73 -2.57
CA SER A 131 24.31 -21.95 -1.78
C SER A 131 25.64 -22.53 -1.28
N ASN A 132 26.74 -22.23 -1.98
CA ASN A 132 28.09 -22.64 -1.59
C ASN A 132 28.82 -21.57 -0.74
N ASN A 133 28.20 -20.41 -0.51
CA ASN A 133 28.81 -19.33 0.25
C ASN A 133 28.44 -19.42 1.75
N LEU A 134 29.38 -19.96 2.54
CA LEU A 134 29.21 -20.14 3.99
C LEU A 134 29.38 -18.85 4.81
N ASP A 135 29.82 -17.75 4.20
CA ASP A 135 29.97 -16.46 4.89
C ASP A 135 28.65 -15.68 4.97
N ILE A 136 27.58 -16.19 4.36
CA ILE A 136 26.23 -15.62 4.44
C ILE A 136 25.39 -16.46 5.41
N PRO A 137 24.97 -15.90 6.56
CA PRO A 137 24.15 -16.63 7.53
C PRO A 137 22.81 -17.05 6.94
N LYS A 138 22.38 -18.29 7.21
CA LYS A 138 21.13 -18.86 6.69
C LYS A 138 19.91 -18.02 7.07
N GLU A 139 19.94 -17.41 8.25
CA GLU A 139 18.91 -16.54 8.79
C GLU A 139 18.62 -15.34 7.89
N PHE A 140 19.63 -14.82 7.16
CA PHE A 140 19.40 -13.76 6.17
C PHE A 140 18.37 -14.20 5.13
N TYR A 141 18.56 -15.38 4.53
CA TYR A 141 17.64 -15.88 3.50
C TYR A 141 16.25 -16.18 4.06
N LEU A 142 16.15 -16.66 5.30
CA LEU A 142 14.85 -16.91 5.95
C LEU A 142 14.08 -15.62 6.18
N TYR A 143 14.72 -14.60 6.79
CA TYR A 143 14.08 -13.31 7.01
C TYR A 143 13.78 -12.58 5.71
N TRP A 144 14.66 -12.66 4.70
CA TRP A 144 14.44 -12.01 3.42
C TRP A 144 13.27 -12.65 2.66
N LYS A 145 13.15 -13.99 2.69
CA LYS A 145 11.97 -14.70 2.17
C LYS A 145 10.69 -14.23 2.86
N ASP A 146 10.71 -14.13 4.18
CA ASP A 146 9.53 -13.70 4.94
C ASP A 146 9.20 -12.23 4.67
N ALA A 147 10.21 -11.36 4.52
CA ALA A 147 10.03 -9.97 4.10
C ALA A 147 9.36 -9.89 2.72
N ILE A 148 9.78 -10.72 1.75
CA ILE A 148 9.17 -10.77 0.42
C ILE A 148 7.68 -11.09 0.53
N ASN A 149 7.33 -12.08 1.35
CA ASN A 149 5.96 -12.58 1.52
C ASN A 149 5.09 -11.73 2.46
N SER A 150 5.67 -10.83 3.23
CA SER A 150 4.93 -10.01 4.20
C SER A 150 4.02 -8.99 3.51
N ILE A 151 2.80 -8.86 4.03
CA ILE A 151 1.82 -7.86 3.62
C ILE A 151 1.85 -6.72 4.65
N GLY A 152 2.05 -5.49 4.17
CA GLY A 152 2.14 -4.30 5.03
C GLY A 152 3.56 -3.74 5.12
N TYR A 153 3.66 -2.41 5.22
CA TYR A 153 4.93 -1.70 5.12
C TYR A 153 5.84 -1.89 6.34
N SER A 154 5.31 -1.67 7.55
CA SER A 154 6.10 -1.78 8.79
C SER A 154 6.57 -3.21 9.08
N GLY A 155 5.69 -4.20 8.91
CA GLY A 155 6.05 -5.62 9.07
C GLY A 155 7.15 -6.06 8.10
N LYS A 156 7.06 -5.63 6.83
CA LYS A 156 8.10 -5.89 5.84
C LYS A 156 9.43 -5.22 6.19
N LEU A 157 9.41 -3.95 6.64
CA LEU A 157 10.61 -3.26 7.10
C LEU A 157 11.28 -4.00 8.27
N MET A 158 10.51 -4.43 9.27
CA MET A 158 11.04 -5.16 10.42
C MET A 158 11.73 -6.47 10.03
N LEU A 159 11.17 -7.20 9.06
CA LEU A 159 11.78 -8.41 8.52
C LEU A 159 13.04 -8.10 7.70
N MET A 160 13.04 -7.03 6.90
CA MET A 160 14.24 -6.56 6.20
C MET A 160 15.35 -6.13 7.17
N PHE A 161 15.02 -5.44 8.26
CA PHE A 161 15.98 -5.10 9.31
C PHE A 161 16.56 -6.35 9.97
N SER A 162 15.70 -7.33 10.28
CA SER A 162 16.14 -8.61 10.85
C SER A 162 17.07 -9.37 9.89
N ALA A 163 16.77 -9.34 8.59
CA ALA A 163 17.63 -9.93 7.56
C ALA A 163 19.00 -9.24 7.51
N LEU A 164 19.05 -7.90 7.48
CA LEU A 164 20.30 -7.14 7.49
C LEU A 164 21.13 -7.42 8.74
N GLU A 165 20.49 -7.43 9.92
CA GLU A 165 21.16 -7.77 11.17
C GLU A 165 21.71 -9.19 11.19
N ALA A 166 21.06 -10.13 10.50
CA ALA A 166 21.59 -11.48 10.31
C ALA A 166 22.78 -11.48 9.33
N LEU A 167 22.68 -10.76 8.21
CA LEU A 167 23.72 -10.69 7.18
C LEU A 167 25.04 -10.13 7.70
N ILE A 168 24.99 -9.23 8.68
CA ILE A 168 26.18 -8.62 9.27
C ILE A 168 26.77 -9.42 10.44
N LYS A 169 26.20 -10.57 10.81
CA LYS A 169 26.82 -11.42 11.83
C LYS A 169 28.10 -12.05 11.28
N ASN A 170 29.17 -11.92 12.03
CA ASN A 170 30.41 -12.66 11.78
C ASN A 170 30.30 -14.11 12.29
N LYS A 171 31.36 -14.91 12.06
CA LYS A 171 31.41 -16.33 12.46
C LYS A 171 31.27 -16.56 13.98
N CYS A 172 31.51 -15.54 14.79
CA CYS A 172 31.32 -15.58 16.25
C CYS A 172 29.92 -15.09 16.69
N GLY A 173 29.03 -14.78 15.74
CA GLY A 173 27.68 -14.26 16.00
C GLY A 173 27.61 -12.78 16.39
N LYS A 174 28.74 -12.05 16.40
CA LYS A 174 28.77 -10.61 16.65
C LYS A 174 28.42 -9.83 15.39
N LYS A 175 27.67 -8.74 15.53
CA LYS A 175 27.29 -7.85 14.42
C LYS A 175 28.47 -6.96 14.02
N ASP A 176 28.80 -6.98 12.73
CA ASP A 176 29.76 -6.09 12.08
C ASP A 176 29.01 -4.88 11.49
N TRP A 177 28.97 -3.78 12.23
CA TRP A 177 28.23 -2.60 11.81
C TRP A 177 28.87 -1.87 10.62
N ASP A 178 30.17 -2.04 10.40
CA ASP A 178 30.86 -1.44 9.25
C ASP A 178 30.41 -2.12 7.96
N LYS A 179 30.12 -3.43 8.01
CA LYS A 179 29.50 -4.15 6.90
C LYS A 179 28.11 -3.60 6.55
N LEU A 180 27.36 -3.06 7.52
CA LEU A 180 26.07 -2.45 7.24
C LEU A 180 26.21 -1.15 6.45
N ASP A 181 27.24 -0.34 6.74
CA ASP A 181 27.57 0.85 5.95
C ASP A 181 27.99 0.49 4.53
N LEU A 182 28.72 -0.60 4.35
CA LEU A 182 29.07 -1.11 3.01
C LEU A 182 27.83 -1.54 2.19
N ILE A 183 26.77 -2.01 2.85
CA ILE A 183 25.54 -2.45 2.19
C ILE A 183 24.63 -1.25 1.87
N LEU A 184 24.29 -0.45 2.88
CA LEU A 184 23.27 0.60 2.76
C LEU A 184 23.84 1.96 2.32
N GLY A 185 25.11 2.23 2.63
CA GLY A 185 25.68 3.56 2.66
C GLY A 185 25.37 4.29 3.98
N THR A 186 26.27 5.17 4.39
CA THR A 186 26.26 5.83 5.71
C THR A 186 24.96 6.58 6.00
N GLU A 187 24.41 7.32 5.03
CA GLU A 187 23.20 8.12 5.22
C GLU A 187 21.98 7.25 5.53
N LEU A 188 21.71 6.25 4.68
CA LEU A 188 20.57 5.34 4.87
C LEU A 188 20.76 4.47 6.11
N ARG A 189 22.00 4.02 6.39
CA ARG A 189 22.31 3.30 7.63
C ARG A 189 22.00 4.15 8.86
N GLU A 190 22.43 5.41 8.89
CA GLU A 190 22.20 6.29 10.04
C GLU A 190 20.70 6.52 10.25
N TYR A 191 19.93 6.76 9.18
CA TYR A 191 18.49 6.92 9.31
C TYR A 191 17.80 5.65 9.84
N LEU A 192 18.17 4.47 9.33
CA LEU A 192 17.48 3.23 9.66
C LEU A 192 17.96 2.61 10.98
N PHE A 193 19.27 2.67 11.28
CA PHE A 193 19.92 1.90 12.34
C PHE A 193 20.65 2.74 13.39
N ALA A 194 20.55 4.06 13.36
CA ALA A 194 21.16 4.87 14.41
C ALA A 194 20.73 4.42 15.81
N PRO A 195 21.67 4.33 16.77
CA PRO A 195 21.35 3.96 18.14
C PRO A 195 20.26 4.87 18.72
N ASN A 196 19.23 4.26 19.29
CA ASN A 196 18.13 4.91 20.01
C ASN A 196 17.23 5.88 19.20
N LYS A 197 17.52 6.12 17.91
CA LYS A 197 16.74 7.06 17.07
C LYS A 197 16.42 6.53 15.68
N GLY A 198 17.15 5.51 15.21
CA GLY A 198 16.94 4.94 13.88
C GLY A 198 15.58 4.26 13.76
N LEU A 199 15.03 4.23 12.54
CA LEU A 199 13.71 3.66 12.28
C LEU A 199 13.55 2.22 12.82
N ARG A 200 14.60 1.38 12.71
CA ARG A 200 14.63 0.03 13.28
C ARG A 200 14.45 0.06 14.79
N HIS A 201 15.12 0.96 15.51
CA HIS A 201 14.98 1.06 16.96
C HIS A 201 13.55 1.47 17.33
N ARG A 202 13.07 2.55 16.71
CA ARG A 202 11.72 3.08 16.92
C ARG A 202 10.64 2.00 16.76
N LEU A 203 10.64 1.30 15.62
CA LEU A 203 9.65 0.24 15.35
C LEU A 203 9.74 -0.95 16.31
N VAL A 204 10.94 -1.38 16.72
CA VAL A 204 11.12 -2.46 17.70
C VAL A 204 10.62 -2.05 19.09
N HIS A 205 10.75 -0.78 19.45
CA HIS A 205 10.39 -0.27 20.76
C HIS A 205 8.96 0.30 20.83
N GLY A 206 8.13 0.00 19.83
CA GLY A 206 6.70 0.30 19.85
C GLY A 206 6.32 1.67 19.32
N GLU A 207 7.28 2.45 18.82
CA GLU A 207 6.94 3.62 18.01
C GLU A 207 6.46 3.19 16.62
N TYR A 208 5.59 4.00 16.02
CA TYR A 208 5.12 3.80 14.65
C TYR A 208 5.78 4.78 13.67
N LEU A 209 5.49 4.57 12.39
CA LEU A 209 5.93 5.45 11.30
C LEU A 209 5.39 6.86 11.50
N SER A 210 6.26 7.85 11.33
CA SER A 210 5.93 9.28 11.28
C SER A 210 5.68 9.74 9.84
N ASP A 211 5.17 10.96 9.67
CA ASP A 211 4.97 11.56 8.35
C ASP A 211 6.25 11.62 7.51
N LEU A 212 7.41 11.76 8.15
CA LEU A 212 8.70 11.73 7.46
C LEU A 212 9.03 10.33 6.95
N ASP A 213 8.64 9.29 7.70
CA ASP A 213 8.91 7.89 7.34
C ASP A 213 8.12 7.42 6.10
N ILE A 214 7.01 8.11 5.81
CA ILE A 214 6.07 7.77 4.73
C ILE A 214 6.47 8.46 3.41
N LYS A 215 7.34 9.49 3.46
CA LYS A 215 7.79 10.23 2.26
C LYS A 215 8.74 9.44 1.36
N SER A 216 9.42 8.44 1.91
CA SER A 216 10.38 7.61 1.16
C SER A 216 9.95 6.15 1.17
N ASN A 217 10.25 5.45 0.08
CA ASN A 217 10.00 4.01 -0.03
C ASN A 217 11.23 3.23 0.41
N TYR A 218 11.47 3.19 1.73
CA TYR A 218 12.64 2.53 2.31
C TYR A 218 12.71 1.03 1.98
N ILE A 219 11.58 0.38 1.71
CA ILE A 219 11.56 -1.01 1.25
C ILE A 219 12.28 -1.15 -0.09
N ASP A 220 11.99 -0.25 -1.04
CA ASP A 220 12.66 -0.23 -2.36
C ASP A 220 14.14 0.16 -2.24
N GLU A 221 14.44 1.18 -1.43
CA GLU A 221 15.81 1.62 -1.20
C GLU A 221 16.68 0.51 -0.57
N ILE A 222 16.20 -0.15 0.48
CA ILE A 222 16.88 -1.28 1.11
C ILE A 222 17.04 -2.43 0.11
N HIS A 223 15.99 -2.77 -0.65
CA HIS A 223 16.06 -3.83 -1.64
C HIS A 223 17.16 -3.57 -2.67
N LYS A 224 17.17 -2.39 -3.30
CA LYS A 224 18.19 -1.98 -4.27
C LYS A 224 19.61 -2.06 -3.71
N LYS A 225 19.81 -1.56 -2.50
CA LYS A 225 21.11 -1.58 -1.82
C LYS A 225 21.60 -3.00 -1.54
N VAL A 226 20.72 -3.87 -1.04
CA VAL A 226 21.05 -5.28 -0.80
C VAL A 226 21.37 -6.00 -2.11
N MET A 227 20.52 -5.89 -3.13
CA MET A 227 20.75 -6.55 -4.42
C MET A 227 22.07 -6.07 -5.06
N SER A 228 22.33 -4.75 -5.02
CA SER A 228 23.58 -4.17 -5.50
C SER A 228 24.80 -4.70 -4.74
N TYR A 229 24.74 -4.81 -3.41
CA TYR A 229 25.81 -5.41 -2.61
C TYR A 229 26.08 -6.87 -3.02
N PHE A 230 25.03 -7.67 -3.22
CA PHE A 230 25.18 -9.05 -3.65
C PHE A 230 25.80 -9.16 -5.05
N ASN A 231 25.30 -8.41 -6.04
CA ASN A 231 25.88 -8.42 -7.39
C ASN A 231 27.35 -7.98 -7.39
N THR A 232 27.68 -6.91 -6.67
CA THR A 232 29.02 -6.30 -6.75
C THR A 232 30.07 -6.96 -5.85
N LYS A 233 29.71 -7.38 -4.63
CA LYS A 233 30.67 -7.88 -3.63
C LYS A 233 30.68 -9.39 -3.48
N ILE A 234 29.53 -10.04 -3.66
CA ILE A 234 29.38 -11.48 -3.43
C ILE A 234 29.48 -12.25 -4.74
N LEU A 235 28.61 -11.93 -5.70
CA LEU A 235 28.49 -12.61 -6.99
C LEU A 235 29.52 -12.11 -8.00
N LYS A 236 29.92 -10.84 -7.88
CA LYS A 236 30.83 -10.12 -8.80
C LYS A 236 30.32 -10.09 -10.24
N GLU A 237 28.99 -10.13 -10.39
CA GLU A 237 28.26 -10.17 -11.65
C GLU A 237 26.80 -9.76 -11.40
N ASP A 238 26.17 -9.11 -12.37
CA ASP A 238 24.80 -8.63 -12.28
C ASP A 238 23.77 -9.75 -12.53
N LEU A 239 23.66 -10.65 -11.57
CA LEU A 239 22.73 -11.80 -11.64
C LEU A 239 21.40 -11.57 -10.94
N LEU A 240 21.30 -10.56 -10.07
CA LEU A 240 20.08 -10.21 -9.35
C LEU A 240 19.50 -8.89 -9.87
N ASN A 241 18.19 -8.86 -10.09
CA ASN A 241 17.49 -7.66 -10.53
C ASN A 241 17.34 -6.65 -9.37
N ILE A 242 17.76 -5.41 -9.60
CA ILE A 242 17.68 -4.31 -8.63
C ILE A 242 16.35 -3.52 -8.73
N ASP A 243 15.66 -3.57 -9.87
CA ASP A 243 14.51 -2.71 -10.19
C ASP A 243 13.16 -3.43 -10.02
N VAL A 244 13.03 -4.19 -8.93
CA VAL A 244 11.77 -4.87 -8.59
C VAL A 244 10.80 -3.89 -7.93
N LYS A 245 9.78 -3.45 -8.66
CA LYS A 245 8.71 -2.57 -8.12
C LYS A 245 7.84 -3.31 -7.09
N ASN A 246 7.64 -2.70 -5.91
CA ASN A 246 6.88 -3.24 -4.78
C ASN A 246 5.35 -3.00 -4.96
N PRO A 247 4.44 -3.92 -4.57
CA PRO A 247 4.67 -5.20 -3.91
C PRO A 247 5.50 -6.17 -4.73
N GLN A 248 6.49 -6.82 -4.10
CA GLN A 248 7.05 -8.04 -4.67
C GLN A 248 5.91 -9.03 -4.92
N ARG A 249 5.88 -9.54 -6.14
CA ARG A 249 4.77 -10.31 -6.73
C ARG A 249 4.32 -11.42 -5.77
N HIS A 250 3.09 -11.33 -5.28
CA HIS A 250 2.51 -12.33 -4.38
C HIS A 250 1.34 -13.04 -5.04
N LEU A 251 1.03 -14.25 -4.55
CA LEU A 251 -0.13 -15.02 -5.03
C LEU A 251 -1.45 -14.38 -4.59
N TYR A 252 -1.43 -13.60 -3.51
CA TYR A 252 -2.63 -13.06 -2.88
C TYR A 252 -2.96 -11.65 -3.34
N GLY A 253 -3.48 -11.49 -4.56
CA GLY A 253 -3.98 -10.20 -5.05
C GLY A 253 -2.87 -9.22 -5.43
N ASN A 254 -2.38 -9.30 -6.66
CA ASN A 254 -1.61 -8.18 -7.20
C ASN A 254 -2.59 -7.08 -7.53
N LYS A 255 -2.39 -5.88 -7.00
CA LYS A 255 -3.20 -4.73 -7.37
C LYS A 255 -2.40 -3.82 -8.28
N GLU A 256 -2.98 -3.48 -9.40
CA GLU A 256 -2.50 -2.40 -10.27
C GLU A 256 -3.51 -1.26 -10.19
N GLY A 257 -3.03 -0.03 -10.34
CA GLY A 257 -3.89 1.12 -10.26
C GLY A 257 -3.19 2.37 -10.73
N GLY A 258 -3.99 3.42 -10.81
CA GLY A 258 -3.55 4.73 -11.26
C GLY A 258 -4.57 5.77 -10.84
N MET A 259 -4.23 7.03 -11.09
CA MET A 259 -5.10 8.15 -10.83
C MET A 259 -5.57 8.72 -12.16
N VAL A 260 -6.87 8.98 -12.26
CA VAL A 260 -7.48 9.62 -13.42
C VAL A 260 -8.45 10.70 -12.97
N PHE A 261 -8.71 11.67 -13.85
CA PHE A 261 -9.78 12.64 -13.65
C PHE A 261 -11.03 12.16 -14.38
N LEU A 262 -12.11 11.98 -13.64
CA LEU A 262 -13.41 11.62 -14.19
C LEU A 262 -14.29 12.86 -14.32
N GLU A 263 -14.93 13.01 -15.48
CA GLU A 263 -15.98 13.99 -15.73
C GLU A 263 -17.32 13.28 -15.89
N ARG A 264 -18.38 13.80 -15.27
CA ARG A 264 -19.75 13.36 -15.51
C ARG A 264 -20.21 13.82 -16.89
N LEU A 265 -20.50 12.87 -17.77
CA LEU A 265 -21.09 13.12 -19.10
C LEU A 265 -22.60 12.83 -19.15
N GLY A 266 -23.07 11.94 -18.27
CA GLY A 266 -24.45 11.42 -18.29
C GLY A 266 -25.28 11.78 -17.05
N GLU A 267 -26.41 11.09 -16.94
CA GLU A 267 -27.38 11.31 -15.87
C GLU A 267 -26.94 10.75 -14.51
N LYS A 268 -25.96 9.83 -14.46
CA LYS A 268 -25.47 9.27 -13.20
C LYS A 268 -24.59 10.27 -12.46
N ASP A 269 -24.82 10.39 -11.15
CA ASP A 269 -23.95 11.19 -10.30
C ASP A 269 -22.53 10.62 -10.24
N LEU A 270 -21.54 11.52 -10.19
CA LEU A 270 -20.14 11.17 -10.00
C LEU A 270 -19.90 10.76 -8.54
N THR A 271 -20.04 9.47 -8.29
CA THR A 271 -19.78 8.83 -6.99
C THR A 271 -18.84 7.66 -7.18
N LEU A 272 -18.08 7.31 -6.15
CA LEU A 272 -17.22 6.12 -6.19
C LEU A 272 -18.04 4.88 -6.51
N ARG A 273 -19.29 4.84 -6.02
CA ARG A 273 -20.19 3.72 -6.30
C ARG A 273 -20.51 3.55 -7.78
N ASN A 274 -20.79 4.65 -8.47
CA ASN A 274 -21.10 4.59 -9.89
C ASN A 274 -19.83 4.35 -10.72
N ALA A 275 -18.72 5.00 -10.36
CA ALA A 275 -17.42 4.78 -11.01
C ALA A 275 -17.00 3.30 -10.94
N LEU A 276 -17.01 2.69 -9.76
CA LEU A 276 -16.69 1.27 -9.59
C LEU A 276 -17.57 0.38 -10.47
N LYS A 277 -18.90 0.54 -10.46
CA LYS A 277 -19.80 -0.26 -11.30
C LYS A 277 -19.57 -0.09 -12.80
N GLU A 278 -19.14 1.10 -13.21
CA GLU A 278 -18.92 1.41 -14.63
C GLU A 278 -17.65 0.72 -15.16
N TYR A 279 -16.61 0.69 -14.33
CA TYR A 279 -15.25 0.23 -14.65
C TYR A 279 -14.90 -1.16 -14.10
N GLU A 280 -15.73 -1.77 -13.26
CA GLU A 280 -15.49 -3.12 -12.74
C GLU A 280 -15.35 -4.14 -13.88
N GLY A 281 -14.16 -4.75 -13.98
CA GLY A 281 -13.82 -5.73 -15.02
C GLY A 281 -13.56 -5.12 -16.41
N LYS A 282 -13.34 -3.81 -16.51
CA LYS A 282 -13.02 -3.13 -17.77
C LYS A 282 -11.74 -2.32 -17.63
N ASP A 283 -11.02 -2.18 -18.74
CA ASP A 283 -9.85 -1.31 -18.80
C ASP A 283 -10.29 0.16 -18.67
N ILE A 284 -9.77 0.84 -17.65
CA ILE A 284 -10.15 2.22 -17.34
C ILE A 284 -9.69 3.22 -18.38
N VAL A 285 -8.88 2.85 -19.36
CA VAL A 285 -8.38 3.77 -20.41
C VAL A 285 -9.46 4.31 -21.37
N SER A 286 -10.73 3.95 -21.21
CA SER A 286 -11.82 4.36 -22.09
C SER A 286 -12.92 5.16 -21.37
N SER A 287 -13.36 6.25 -22.00
CA SER A 287 -14.58 6.95 -21.60
C SER A 287 -15.78 6.01 -21.75
N THR A 288 -16.75 6.19 -20.86
CA THR A 288 -17.99 5.42 -20.81
C THR A 288 -19.17 6.32 -21.14
N LYS A 289 -20.38 5.75 -21.19
CA LYS A 289 -21.60 6.53 -21.41
C LYS A 289 -21.81 7.58 -20.32
N ASN A 290 -21.42 7.31 -19.07
CA ASN A 290 -21.70 8.21 -17.97
C ASN A 290 -20.49 9.04 -17.53
N PHE A 291 -19.26 8.56 -17.80
CA PHE A 291 -18.04 9.20 -17.32
C PHE A 291 -16.98 9.33 -18.42
N GLY A 292 -16.46 10.54 -18.61
CA GLY A 292 -15.32 10.85 -19.47
C GLY A 292 -14.02 10.91 -18.67
N ILE A 293 -12.89 10.67 -19.34
CA ILE A 293 -11.56 10.80 -18.74
C ILE A 293 -10.89 12.06 -19.26
N ILE A 294 -10.51 12.94 -18.34
CA ILE A 294 -9.80 14.18 -18.66
C ILE A 294 -8.29 13.93 -18.56
N ARG A 295 -7.53 14.43 -19.54
CA ARG A 295 -6.06 14.36 -19.52
C ARG A 295 -5.48 15.50 -18.68
N ASP A 296 -4.43 15.23 -17.91
CA ASP A 296 -3.81 16.14 -16.92
C ASP A 296 -3.58 17.59 -17.37
N GLY A 297 -3.33 17.83 -18.67
CA GLY A 297 -3.13 19.17 -19.21
C GLY A 297 -4.33 20.12 -19.08
N GLU A 298 -5.55 19.57 -19.00
CA GLU A 298 -6.80 20.35 -18.93
C GLU A 298 -7.24 20.63 -17.48
N VAL A 299 -6.65 19.94 -16.51
CA VAL A 299 -7.16 19.87 -15.14
C VAL A 299 -6.60 20.95 -14.22
N LYS A 300 -5.40 21.48 -14.49
CA LYS A 300 -4.78 22.56 -13.70
C LYS A 300 -5.62 23.85 -13.61
N LYS A 301 -6.68 23.97 -14.40
CA LYS A 301 -7.63 25.11 -14.35
C LYS A 301 -8.90 24.84 -13.53
N ALA A 302 -9.17 23.58 -13.15
CA ALA A 302 -10.47 23.15 -12.62
C ALA A 302 -10.40 22.52 -11.21
N PHE A 303 -9.25 22.00 -10.78
CA PHE A 303 -9.11 21.26 -9.53
C PHE A 303 -7.95 21.73 -8.65
#